data_AF-A0A7K4HDW8-F1
#
_entry.id   AF-A0A7K4HDW8-F1
#
_cell.length_a   1.000
_cell.length_b   1.000
_cell.length_c   1.000
_cell.angle_alpha   90.00
_cell.angle_beta   90.00
_cell.angle_gamma   90.00
#
_symmetry.space_group_name_H-M   'P 1'
#
loop_
_entity.id
_entity.type
_entity.pdbx_description
1 polymer ?
#
loop_
_entity_poly.entity_id
_entity_poly.type
_entity_poly.pdbx_seq_one_letter_code
_entity_poly.pdbx_strand_id
1 'polypeptide(L)'
;MNDKQMINCPVCQMKFIPRTFYPDEAIFSTHGGKKLSGFNGYISSKTIKPQEVILSSWITYCPSCNYILRFVKEIVRKEKIIAQKSTSQDVNDKYNSYYHGFPYGDYSQHLKELTKTVKSKIEEELEELNFSAWENLYSIDDNFKFLVRFFANLEQYCDSKQGMVNDKSMTNKIKRLELPKDIEITLLQLNNIKDGIVRGDYELSGDDEENIDKILVNFVLYLIKKHVQPIIDKKQLEKEFKFITHEDFELEIKSFLGNYLFSNFNNDPSSNKQIRLFLSNLYKEIEIE
;
A
#
# COMPACT_ATOMS: atom_id res chain seq x y z
N MET A 1 13.53 -2.86 -18.11
CA MET A 1 12.76 -3.80 -17.26
C MET A 1 13.56 -5.08 -17.19
N ASN A 2 14.18 -5.40 -16.05
CA ASN A 2 14.81 -6.71 -15.89
C ASN A 2 13.70 -7.73 -15.74
N ASP A 3 13.65 -8.73 -16.61
CA ASP A 3 12.83 -9.93 -16.41
C ASP A 3 13.26 -10.54 -15.08
N LYS A 4 12.48 -10.28 -14.03
CA LYS A 4 12.76 -10.74 -12.68
C LYS A 4 12.63 -12.27 -12.70
N GLN A 5 13.78 -12.94 -12.69
CA GLN A 5 13.88 -14.38 -12.92
C GLN A 5 13.07 -15.14 -11.87
N MET A 6 12.17 -15.99 -12.34
CA MET A 6 11.33 -16.88 -11.53
C MET A 6 12.06 -18.18 -11.22
N ILE A 7 11.69 -18.84 -10.13
CA ILE A 7 12.15 -20.19 -9.81
C ILE A 7 11.06 -21.19 -10.21
N ASN A 8 11.48 -22.28 -10.87
CA ASN A 8 10.64 -23.44 -11.10
C ASN A 8 11.00 -24.53 -10.09
N CYS A 9 10.02 -25.02 -9.33
CA CYS A 9 10.24 -26.15 -8.42
C CYS A 9 10.50 -27.43 -9.22
N PRO A 10 11.64 -28.13 -9.05
CA PRO A 10 11.91 -29.35 -9.81
C PRO A 10 10.99 -30.52 -9.44
N VAL A 11 10.34 -30.48 -8.27
CA VAL A 11 9.47 -31.55 -7.79
C VAL A 11 8.03 -31.36 -8.26
N CYS A 12 7.42 -30.20 -7.99
CA CYS A 12 6.01 -29.95 -8.30
C CYS A 12 5.79 -29.05 -9.54
N GLN A 13 6.85 -28.57 -10.18
CA GLN A 13 6.82 -27.70 -11.37
C GLN A 13 6.10 -26.35 -11.15
N MET A 14 5.82 -25.99 -9.90
CA MET A 14 5.29 -24.68 -9.55
C MET A 14 6.34 -23.59 -9.84
N LYS A 15 5.93 -22.56 -10.57
CA LYS A 15 6.70 -21.33 -10.74
C LYS A 15 6.37 -20.34 -9.62
N PHE A 16 7.38 -19.79 -8.96
CA PHE A 16 7.17 -18.84 -7.87
C PHE A 16 8.34 -17.87 -7.70
N ILE A 17 8.09 -16.82 -6.93
CA ILE A 17 9.10 -15.88 -6.42
C ILE A 17 9.32 -16.21 -4.94
N PRO A 18 10.56 -16.45 -4.49
CA PRO A 18 10.85 -16.73 -3.09
C PRO A 18 10.42 -15.62 -2.15
N ARG A 19 9.72 -15.99 -1.07
CA ARG A 19 9.42 -15.09 0.05
C ARG A 19 10.67 -14.64 0.78
N THR A 20 11.63 -15.56 0.96
CA THR A 20 12.86 -15.34 1.71
C THR A 20 13.98 -16.18 1.12
N PHE A 21 15.19 -15.61 1.05
CA PHE A 21 16.42 -16.36 0.86
C PHE A 21 17.15 -16.48 2.20
N TYR A 22 17.38 -17.71 2.65
CA TYR A 22 18.17 -17.98 3.85
C TYR A 22 19.63 -18.20 3.45
N PRO A 23 20.60 -17.50 4.05
CA PRO A 23 22.00 -17.81 3.82
C PRO A 23 22.32 -19.19 4.41
N ASP A 24 22.91 -20.06 3.62
CA ASP A 24 23.28 -21.43 4.02
C ASP A 24 24.79 -21.48 4.31
N GLU A 25 25.61 -20.96 3.40
CA GLU A 25 27.06 -20.95 3.51
C GLU A 25 27.67 -19.82 2.66
N ALA A 26 28.83 -19.29 3.06
CA ALA A 26 29.66 -18.44 2.22
C ALA A 26 30.94 -19.20 1.85
N ILE A 27 31.29 -19.20 0.57
CA ILE A 27 32.46 -19.86 0.02
C ILE A 27 33.42 -18.80 -0.53
N PHE A 28 34.66 -18.84 -0.09
CA PHE A 28 35.68 -17.87 -0.41
C PHE A 28 36.81 -18.52 -1.20
N SER A 29 37.20 -17.86 -2.29
CA SER A 29 38.40 -18.22 -3.06
C SER A 29 39.59 -17.39 -2.58
N THR A 30 40.74 -18.06 -2.45
CA THR A 30 42.03 -17.43 -2.10
C THR A 30 42.98 -17.51 -3.29
N HIS A 31 43.99 -16.61 -3.37
CA HIS A 31 45.02 -16.60 -4.43
C HIS A 31 45.72 -17.94 -4.67
N GLY A 32 45.74 -18.85 -3.69
CA GLY A 32 46.32 -20.19 -3.82
C GLY A 32 45.34 -21.28 -4.30
N GLY A 33 44.13 -20.92 -4.72
CA GLY A 33 43.08 -21.86 -5.16
C GLY A 33 42.38 -22.62 -4.03
N LYS A 34 42.74 -22.36 -2.75
CA LYS A 34 42.06 -22.97 -1.60
C LYS A 34 40.68 -22.34 -1.41
N LYS A 35 39.66 -23.18 -1.26
CA LYS A 35 38.30 -22.79 -0.88
C LYS A 35 38.17 -22.80 0.64
N LEU A 36 37.72 -21.69 1.21
CA LEU A 36 37.31 -21.61 2.62
C LEU A 36 35.79 -21.49 2.66
N SER A 37 35.12 -22.18 3.58
CA SER A 37 33.67 -22.06 3.74
C SER A 37 33.27 -21.84 5.20
N GLY A 38 32.15 -21.14 5.41
CA GLY A 38 31.64 -20.84 6.74
C GLY A 38 30.28 -20.16 6.71
N PHE A 39 29.61 -20.10 7.86
CA PHE A 39 28.30 -19.45 7.99
C PHE A 39 28.45 -17.91 7.93
N ASN A 40 27.52 -17.23 7.24
CA ASN A 40 27.50 -15.77 7.11
C ASN A 40 27.54 -15.10 8.50
N GLY A 41 28.73 -14.67 8.93
CA GLY A 41 28.96 -14.01 10.22
C GLY A 41 30.26 -14.35 10.94
N TYR A 42 30.93 -15.48 10.64
CA TYR A 42 32.01 -16.00 11.51
C TYR A 42 33.36 -16.27 10.84
N ILE A 43 33.76 -15.47 9.84
CA ILE A 43 35.16 -15.50 9.39
C ILE A 43 35.80 -14.16 9.67
N SER A 44 36.70 -14.13 10.66
CA SER A 44 37.38 -12.92 11.10
C SER A 44 38.14 -12.30 9.93
N SER A 45 37.84 -11.04 9.62
CA SER A 45 38.49 -10.26 8.56
C SER A 45 39.99 -10.04 8.78
N LYS A 46 40.52 -10.40 9.96
CA LYS A 46 41.93 -10.20 10.33
C LYS A 46 42.89 -11.23 9.71
N THR A 47 42.40 -12.37 9.23
CA THR A 47 43.27 -13.46 8.72
C THR A 47 43.16 -13.72 7.21
N ILE A 48 42.25 -13.07 6.49
CA ILE A 48 42.00 -13.36 5.07
C ILE A 48 42.41 -12.18 4.19
N LYS A 49 43.64 -12.26 3.66
CA LYS A 49 44.12 -11.42 2.54
C LYS A 49 43.32 -11.75 1.27
N PRO A 50 43.15 -10.78 0.35
CA PRO A 50 41.84 -10.44 -0.22
C PRO A 50 41.24 -11.60 -1.03
N GLN A 51 39.97 -11.87 -0.75
CA GLN A 51 39.18 -12.85 -1.49
C GLN A 51 38.94 -12.32 -2.90
N GLU A 52 39.31 -13.10 -3.93
CA GLU A 52 39.08 -12.75 -5.34
C GLU A 52 37.60 -12.85 -5.69
N VAL A 53 36.94 -13.91 -5.19
CA VAL A 53 35.53 -14.19 -5.40
C VAL A 53 34.89 -14.69 -4.10
N ILE A 54 33.77 -14.07 -3.72
CA ILE A 54 32.87 -14.53 -2.66
C ILE A 54 31.64 -15.12 -3.32
N LEU A 55 31.44 -16.43 -3.15
CA LEU A 55 30.20 -17.10 -3.46
C LEU A 55 29.38 -17.21 -2.17
N SER A 56 28.06 -17.11 -2.25
CA SER A 56 27.18 -17.47 -1.14
C SER A 56 26.15 -18.46 -1.63
N SER A 57 25.93 -19.50 -0.84
CA SER A 57 24.80 -20.39 -0.97
C SER A 57 23.60 -19.83 -0.23
N TRP A 58 22.46 -19.91 -0.89
CA TRP A 58 21.16 -19.48 -0.39
C TRP A 58 20.17 -20.62 -0.52
N ILE A 59 19.26 -20.72 0.43
CA ILE A 59 18.17 -21.67 0.43
C ILE A 59 16.83 -20.93 0.33
N THR A 60 15.90 -21.47 -0.46
CA THR A 60 14.47 -21.16 -0.37
C THR A 60 13.66 -22.45 -0.36
N TYR A 61 12.39 -22.33 0.04
CA TYR A 61 11.43 -23.42 0.04
C TYR A 61 10.38 -23.20 -1.05
N CYS A 62 9.96 -24.28 -1.71
CA CYS A 62 8.81 -24.24 -2.59
C CYS A 62 7.52 -24.07 -1.77
N PRO A 63 6.67 -23.07 -2.04
CA PRO A 63 5.47 -22.83 -1.24
C PRO A 63 4.40 -23.93 -1.40
N SER A 64 4.43 -24.72 -2.47
CA SER A 64 3.46 -25.79 -2.70
C SER A 64 3.84 -27.13 -2.07
N CYS A 65 5.12 -27.52 -2.10
CA CYS A 65 5.57 -28.85 -1.65
C CYS A 65 6.68 -28.82 -0.61
N ASN A 66 7.07 -27.63 -0.13
CA ASN A 66 8.15 -27.40 0.84
C ASN A 66 9.52 -27.96 0.44
N TYR A 67 9.71 -28.31 -0.84
CA TYR A 67 11.00 -28.75 -1.35
C TYR A 67 12.06 -27.66 -1.18
N ILE A 68 13.24 -28.04 -0.72
CA ILE A 68 14.37 -27.14 -0.43
C ILE A 68 15.17 -26.93 -1.72
N LEU A 69 15.19 -25.70 -2.23
CA LEU A 69 16.05 -25.32 -3.35
C LEU A 69 17.28 -24.59 -2.82
N ARG A 70 18.46 -25.02 -3.25
CA ARG A 70 19.74 -24.38 -2.95
C ARG A 70 20.30 -23.71 -4.19
N PHE A 71 20.80 -22.49 -4.02
CA PHE A 71 21.43 -21.71 -5.08
C PHE A 71 22.79 -21.26 -4.62
N VAL A 72 23.77 -21.25 -5.52
CA VAL A 72 25.08 -20.66 -5.25
C VAL A 72 25.27 -19.53 -6.24
N LYS A 73 25.53 -18.33 -5.74
CA LYS A 73 25.80 -17.15 -6.57
C LYS A 73 27.07 -16.46 -6.11
N GLU A 74 27.84 -15.99 -7.08
CA GLU A 74 28.86 -14.98 -6.84
C GLU A 74 28.20 -13.70 -6.36
N ILE A 75 28.57 -13.23 -5.17
CA ILE A 75 28.06 -11.99 -4.57
C ILE A 75 29.08 -10.88 -4.73
N VAL A 76 30.38 -11.18 -4.58
CA VAL A 76 31.44 -10.19 -4.70
C VAL A 76 32.55 -10.72 -5.58
N ARG A 77 32.95 -9.93 -6.58
CA ARG A 77 34.18 -10.12 -7.33
C ARG A 77 35.10 -8.94 -7.12
N LYS A 78 36.33 -9.22 -6.69
CA LYS A 78 37.40 -8.23 -6.58
C LYS A 78 38.36 -8.37 -7.74
N GLU A 79 38.40 -7.36 -8.60
CA GLU A 79 39.34 -7.33 -9.74
C GLU A 79 40.48 -6.38 -9.45
N LYS A 80 41.72 -6.89 -9.57
CA LYS A 80 42.93 -6.08 -9.40
C LYS A 80 43.08 -5.15 -10.60
N ILE A 81 43.17 -3.86 -10.33
CA ILE A 81 43.45 -2.85 -11.36
C ILE A 81 44.97 -2.73 -11.49
N ILE A 82 45.51 -3.12 -12.65
CA ILE A 82 46.91 -2.84 -12.98
C ILE A 82 47.01 -1.35 -13.32
N ALA A 83 47.24 -0.50 -12.33
CA ALA A 83 47.64 0.88 -12.55
C ALA A 83 49.17 0.90 -12.75
N GLN A 84 49.63 1.00 -14.00
CA GLN A 84 51.03 1.34 -14.26
C GLN A 84 51.29 2.78 -13.75
N LYS A 85 51.92 2.90 -12.58
CA LYS A 85 52.60 4.14 -12.19
C LYS A 85 54.04 4.04 -12.67
N SER A 86 54.47 5.00 -13.48
CA SER A 86 55.82 5.09 -14.03
C SER A 86 56.91 5.34 -13.00
N THR A 87 56.60 5.69 -11.75
CA THR A 87 57.62 6.06 -10.74
C THR A 87 57.08 6.00 -9.30
N SER A 88 57.10 4.83 -8.66
CA SER A 88 57.18 4.68 -7.18
C SER A 88 57.20 3.20 -6.79
N GLN A 89 58.08 2.79 -5.86
CA GLN A 89 58.14 1.43 -5.28
C GLN A 89 56.95 1.05 -4.38
N ASP A 90 55.97 1.94 -4.17
CA ASP A 90 54.74 1.64 -3.45
C ASP A 90 53.65 1.10 -4.38
N VAL A 91 53.47 -0.23 -4.35
CA VAL A 91 52.36 -0.93 -5.00
C VAL A 91 51.10 -0.74 -4.13
N ASN A 92 50.36 0.35 -4.35
CA ASN A 92 49.00 0.46 -3.85
C ASN A 92 48.09 -0.41 -4.74
N ASP A 93 47.82 -1.64 -4.31
CA ASP A 93 46.84 -2.51 -4.97
C ASP A 93 45.45 -1.83 -4.95
N LYS A 94 44.96 -1.39 -6.10
CA LYS A 94 43.58 -0.92 -6.27
C LYS A 94 42.69 -2.08 -6.73
N TYR A 95 41.52 -2.23 -6.11
CA TYR A 95 40.54 -3.26 -6.44
C TYR A 95 39.20 -2.62 -6.80
N ASN A 96 38.57 -3.08 -7.88
CA ASN A 96 37.13 -2.88 -8.10
C ASN A 96 36.36 -3.98 -7.38
N SER A 97 35.28 -3.66 -6.68
CA SER A 97 34.38 -4.64 -6.07
C SER A 97 33.01 -4.57 -6.75
N TYR A 98 32.57 -5.66 -7.36
CA TYR A 98 31.23 -5.76 -7.96
C TYR A 98 30.31 -6.52 -7.02
N TYR A 99 29.19 -5.92 -6.64
CA TYR A 99 28.18 -6.56 -5.78
C TYR A 99 27.04 -7.07 -6.64
N HIS A 100 26.91 -8.38 -6.73
CA HIS A 100 25.84 -9.05 -7.44
C HIS A 100 24.77 -9.44 -6.41
N GLY A 101 23.62 -8.73 -6.39
CA GLY A 101 22.52 -8.96 -5.43
C GLY A 101 21.88 -10.36 -5.51
N PHE A 102 20.67 -10.54 -5.00
CA PHE A 102 19.99 -11.84 -4.93
C PHE A 102 19.95 -12.60 -6.28
N PRO A 103 19.96 -13.95 -6.26
CA PRO A 103 19.98 -14.76 -7.48
C PRO A 103 18.68 -14.68 -8.29
N TYR A 104 17.54 -14.37 -7.67
CA TYR A 104 16.23 -14.27 -8.32
C TYR A 104 15.44 -13.06 -7.79
N GLY A 105 14.21 -12.87 -8.28
CA GLY A 105 13.29 -11.87 -7.76
C GLY A 105 13.02 -12.02 -6.26
N ASP A 106 12.81 -10.89 -5.58
CA ASP A 106 12.53 -10.78 -4.14
C ASP A 106 11.05 -10.46 -3.94
N TYR A 107 10.31 -11.38 -3.31
CA TYR A 107 8.88 -11.22 -3.06
C TYR A 107 8.53 -9.91 -2.35
N SER A 108 9.32 -9.51 -1.34
CA SER A 108 9.08 -8.27 -0.60
C SER A 108 9.26 -7.05 -1.48
N GLN A 109 10.25 -7.05 -2.38
CA GLN A 109 10.41 -5.98 -3.37
C GLN A 109 9.25 -5.94 -4.35
N HIS A 110 8.79 -7.10 -4.82
CA HIS A 110 7.64 -7.21 -5.71
C HIS A 110 6.35 -6.70 -5.05
N LEU A 111 6.07 -7.11 -3.82
CA LEU A 111 4.93 -6.62 -3.04
C LEU A 111 5.05 -5.10 -2.83
N LYS A 112 6.24 -4.59 -2.51
CA LYS A 112 6.47 -3.15 -2.30
C LYS A 112 6.27 -2.32 -3.56
N GLU A 113 6.79 -2.75 -4.71
CA GLU A 113 6.59 -2.06 -5.99
C GLU A 113 5.13 -2.04 -6.40
N LEU A 114 4.45 -3.17 -6.23
CA LEU A 114 3.04 -3.27 -6.52
C LEU A 114 2.22 -2.34 -5.62
N THR A 115 2.36 -2.52 -4.32
CA THR A 115 1.60 -1.75 -3.33
C THR A 115 1.88 -0.27 -3.49
N LYS A 116 3.10 0.14 -3.85
CA LYS A 116 3.39 1.53 -4.20
C LYS A 116 2.54 2.01 -5.38
N THR A 117 2.47 1.25 -6.46
CA THR A 117 1.66 1.60 -7.65
C THR A 117 0.19 1.76 -7.29
N VAL A 118 -0.37 0.82 -6.51
CA VAL A 118 -1.77 0.88 -6.08
C VAL A 118 -2.01 2.05 -5.13
N LYS A 119 -1.12 2.26 -4.15
CA LYS A 119 -1.20 3.38 -3.20
C LYS A 119 -1.22 4.71 -3.95
N SER A 120 -0.35 4.90 -4.97
CA SER A 120 -0.35 6.11 -5.79
C SER A 120 -1.66 6.30 -6.57
N LYS A 121 -2.25 5.24 -7.13
CA LYS A 121 -3.58 5.35 -7.77
C LYS A 121 -4.68 5.75 -6.78
N ILE A 122 -4.63 5.23 -5.55
CA ILE A 122 -5.57 5.61 -4.50
C ILE A 122 -5.37 7.09 -4.13
N GLU A 123 -4.12 7.53 -3.96
CA GLU A 123 -3.80 8.94 -3.67
C GLU A 123 -4.30 9.88 -4.78
N GLU A 124 -4.04 9.53 -6.05
CA GLU A 124 -4.55 10.26 -7.22
C GLU A 124 -6.08 10.36 -7.21
N GLU A 125 -6.78 9.27 -6.94
CA GLU A 125 -8.25 9.26 -6.86
C GLU A 125 -8.78 10.13 -5.71
N LEU A 126 -8.13 10.08 -4.54
CA LEU A 126 -8.49 10.93 -3.40
C LEU A 126 -8.23 12.42 -3.69
N GLU A 127 -7.13 12.75 -4.37
CA GLU A 127 -6.86 14.11 -4.83
C GLU A 127 -7.93 14.59 -5.84
N GLU A 128 -8.30 13.74 -6.79
CA GLU A 128 -9.35 14.02 -7.78
C GLU A 128 -10.73 14.23 -7.16
N LEU A 129 -11.02 13.58 -6.03
CA LEU A 129 -12.25 13.78 -5.24
C LEU A 129 -12.20 15.04 -4.38
N ASN A 130 -11.09 15.78 -4.43
CA ASN A 130 -10.79 16.90 -3.55
C ASN A 130 -10.98 16.49 -2.07
N PHE A 131 -10.41 15.35 -1.70
CA PHE A 131 -10.74 14.72 -0.43
C PHE A 131 -10.38 15.58 0.79
N SER A 132 -9.37 16.44 0.65
CA SER A 132 -9.01 17.47 1.64
C SER A 132 -10.18 18.38 2.03
N ALA A 133 -11.13 18.64 1.12
CA ALA A 133 -12.32 19.44 1.43
C ALA A 133 -13.24 18.76 2.44
N TRP A 134 -13.32 17.42 2.42
CA TRP A 134 -14.06 16.63 3.40
C TRP A 134 -13.31 16.55 4.74
N GLU A 135 -11.99 16.38 4.71
CA GLU A 135 -11.13 16.39 5.90
C GLU A 135 -11.24 17.72 6.66
N ASN A 136 -11.25 18.84 5.94
CA ASN A 136 -11.38 20.15 6.54
C ASN A 136 -12.70 20.35 7.31
N LEU A 137 -13.75 19.56 7.03
CA LEU A 137 -15.01 19.67 7.75
C LEU A 137 -14.89 19.22 9.21
N TYR A 138 -13.95 18.33 9.52
CA TYR A 138 -13.67 17.87 10.90
C TYR A 138 -13.14 18.95 11.83
N SER A 139 -12.64 20.06 11.28
CA SER A 139 -12.14 21.20 12.05
C SER A 139 -13.22 22.22 12.42
N ILE A 140 -14.48 21.96 12.04
CA ILE A 140 -15.59 22.88 12.26
C ILE A 140 -16.38 22.44 13.48
N ASP A 141 -16.19 23.13 14.60
CA ASP A 141 -16.92 22.86 15.85
C ASP A 141 -18.38 23.36 15.81
N ASP A 142 -18.71 24.27 14.89
CA ASP A 142 -20.06 24.84 14.74
C ASP A 142 -20.92 23.99 13.80
N ASN A 143 -21.94 23.34 14.36
CA ASN A 143 -22.84 22.42 13.66
C ASN A 143 -23.57 23.05 12.47
N PHE A 144 -23.98 24.31 12.55
CA PHE A 144 -24.62 24.99 11.43
C PHE A 144 -23.63 25.26 10.29
N LYS A 145 -22.46 25.80 10.63
CA LYS A 145 -21.38 26.05 9.67
C LYS A 145 -20.88 24.76 9.03
N PHE A 146 -20.85 23.67 9.81
CA PHE A 146 -20.57 22.33 9.31
C PHE A 146 -21.61 21.93 8.27
N LEU A 147 -22.91 21.97 8.59
CA LEU A 147 -23.99 21.58 7.67
C LEU A 147 -23.95 22.38 6.37
N VAL A 148 -23.78 23.70 6.45
CA VAL A 148 -23.71 24.56 5.26
C VAL A 148 -22.54 24.17 4.37
N ARG A 149 -21.35 23.95 4.94
CA ARG A 149 -20.16 23.56 4.18
C ARG A 149 -20.23 22.12 3.67
N PHE A 150 -20.76 21.20 4.45
CA PHE A 150 -20.96 19.81 4.08
C PHE A 150 -21.85 19.71 2.84
N PHE A 151 -23.01 20.36 2.84
CA PHE A 151 -23.92 20.34 1.70
C PHE A 151 -23.39 21.11 0.49
N ALA A 152 -22.57 22.15 0.68
CA ALA A 152 -21.85 22.80 -0.42
C ALA A 152 -20.82 21.87 -1.07
N ASN A 153 -20.05 21.13 -0.26
CA ASN A 153 -19.11 20.12 -0.77
C ASN A 153 -19.85 18.99 -1.50
N LEU A 154 -20.99 18.54 -0.94
CA LEU A 154 -21.84 17.51 -1.55
C LEU A 154 -22.41 17.97 -2.89
N GLU A 155 -22.85 19.22 -2.98
CA GLU A 155 -23.30 19.83 -4.22
C GLU A 155 -22.19 19.80 -5.28
N GLN A 156 -21.01 20.31 -4.92
CA GLN A 156 -19.86 20.34 -5.82
C GLN A 156 -19.48 18.94 -6.29
N TYR A 157 -19.51 17.94 -5.40
CA TYR A 157 -19.26 16.55 -5.75
C TYR A 157 -20.29 16.02 -6.75
N CYS A 158 -21.59 16.22 -6.50
CA CYS A 158 -22.65 15.80 -7.42
C CYS A 158 -22.51 16.48 -8.80
N ASP A 159 -22.17 17.77 -8.82
CA ASP A 159 -22.07 18.54 -10.04
C ASP A 159 -20.86 18.14 -10.88
N SER A 160 -19.70 17.98 -10.24
CA SER A 160 -18.44 17.68 -10.92
C SER A 160 -18.25 16.21 -11.26
N LYS A 161 -18.66 15.29 -10.38
CA LYS A 161 -18.41 13.85 -10.53
C LYS A 161 -19.62 13.05 -11.00
N GLN A 162 -20.83 13.57 -10.81
CA GLN A 162 -22.07 12.89 -11.23
C GLN A 162 -22.82 13.64 -12.35
N GLY A 163 -22.27 14.76 -12.84
CA GLY A 163 -22.84 15.52 -13.96
C GLY A 163 -24.20 16.15 -13.65
N MET A 164 -24.48 16.43 -12.37
CA MET A 164 -25.79 16.88 -11.90
C MET A 164 -25.97 18.41 -11.85
N VAL A 165 -25.14 19.16 -12.58
CA VAL A 165 -25.09 20.64 -12.58
C VAL A 165 -26.46 21.30 -12.84
N ASN A 166 -27.33 20.64 -13.62
CA ASN A 166 -28.65 21.17 -13.97
C ASN A 166 -29.74 20.87 -12.93
N ASP A 167 -29.48 19.96 -11.98
CA ASP A 167 -30.41 19.70 -10.88
C ASP A 167 -30.15 20.71 -9.77
N LYS A 168 -31.18 21.45 -9.36
CA LYS A 168 -31.07 22.40 -8.24
C LYS A 168 -31.53 21.81 -6.91
N SER A 169 -32.14 20.63 -6.94
CA SER A 169 -32.70 19.99 -5.76
C SER A 169 -31.66 19.09 -5.12
N MET A 170 -31.17 19.49 -3.93
CA MET A 170 -30.25 18.66 -3.16
C MET A 170 -30.86 17.29 -2.83
N THR A 171 -32.16 17.23 -2.54
CA THR A 171 -32.90 15.98 -2.33
C THR A 171 -32.82 15.05 -3.53
N ASN A 172 -32.93 15.58 -4.76
CA ASN A 172 -32.81 14.76 -5.96
C ASN A 172 -31.37 14.29 -6.19
N LYS A 173 -30.39 15.18 -5.94
CA LYS A 173 -28.96 14.84 -6.00
C LYS A 173 -28.64 13.67 -5.06
N ILE A 174 -29.05 13.77 -3.79
CA ILE A 174 -28.85 12.72 -2.76
C ILE A 174 -29.42 11.37 -3.22
N LYS A 175 -30.68 11.34 -3.68
CA LYS A 175 -31.33 10.09 -4.14
C LYS A 175 -30.65 9.44 -5.34
N ARG A 176 -29.97 10.24 -6.17
CA ARG A 176 -29.25 9.75 -7.35
C ARG A 176 -27.83 9.27 -7.04
N LEU A 177 -27.34 9.48 -5.82
CA LEU A 177 -26.02 9.00 -5.40
C LEU A 177 -25.98 7.50 -5.14
N GLU A 178 -27.15 6.85 -5.06
CA GLU A 178 -27.31 5.41 -4.77
C GLU A 178 -26.55 5.02 -3.50
N LEU A 179 -26.88 5.73 -2.41
CA LEU A 179 -26.26 5.55 -1.11
C LEU A 179 -26.92 4.38 -0.36
N PRO A 180 -26.21 3.76 0.60
CA PRO A 180 -26.84 2.93 1.60
C PRO A 180 -28.02 3.66 2.25
N LYS A 181 -29.14 2.97 2.43
CA LYS A 181 -30.40 3.57 2.88
C LYS A 181 -30.27 4.38 4.16
N ASP A 182 -29.46 3.91 5.11
CA ASP A 182 -29.19 4.61 6.37
C ASP A 182 -28.51 5.96 6.13
N ILE A 183 -27.45 5.98 5.29
CA ILE A 183 -26.76 7.22 4.91
C ILE A 183 -27.71 8.15 4.13
N GLU A 184 -28.49 7.62 3.19
CA GLU A 184 -29.44 8.41 2.40
C GLU A 184 -30.48 9.10 3.30
N ILE A 185 -31.11 8.34 4.20
CA ILE A 185 -32.13 8.86 5.11
C ILE A 185 -31.55 9.96 5.99
N THR A 186 -30.38 9.73 6.60
CA THR A 186 -29.72 10.73 7.45
C THR A 186 -29.36 11.99 6.66
N LEU A 187 -28.85 11.86 5.43
CA LEU A 187 -28.55 13.03 4.58
C LEU A 187 -29.80 13.82 4.22
N LEU A 188 -30.90 13.15 3.88
CA LEU A 188 -32.17 13.82 3.58
C LEU A 188 -32.72 14.57 4.80
N GLN A 189 -32.62 13.96 5.98
CA GLN A 189 -33.01 14.60 7.25
C GLN A 189 -32.15 15.84 7.53
N LEU A 190 -30.83 15.72 7.46
CA LEU A 190 -29.91 16.83 7.71
C LEU A 190 -30.04 17.96 6.67
N ASN A 191 -30.38 17.63 5.41
CA ASN A 191 -30.67 18.65 4.41
C ASN A 191 -31.91 19.48 4.80
N ASN A 192 -32.98 18.81 5.27
CA ASN A 192 -34.18 19.49 5.73
C ASN A 192 -33.92 20.35 6.97
N ILE A 193 -33.11 19.84 7.92
CA ILE A 193 -32.68 20.57 9.13
C ILE A 193 -31.90 21.82 8.72
N LYS A 194 -30.90 21.69 7.85
CA LYS A 194 -30.14 22.84 7.31
C LYS A 194 -31.08 23.89 6.71
N ASP A 195 -32.04 23.48 5.87
CA ASP A 195 -33.00 24.41 5.26
C ASP A 195 -33.94 25.05 6.29
N GLY A 196 -34.28 24.35 7.38
CA GLY A 196 -35.02 24.89 8.52
C GLY A 196 -34.23 25.94 9.30
N ILE A 197 -32.97 25.65 9.62
CA ILE A 197 -32.08 26.57 10.35
C ILE A 197 -31.84 27.85 9.53
N VAL A 198 -31.57 27.73 8.22
CA VAL A 198 -31.37 28.91 7.34
C VAL A 198 -32.61 29.82 7.30
N ARG A 199 -33.81 29.25 7.41
CA ARG A 199 -35.07 30.02 7.46
C ARG A 199 -35.37 30.58 8.86
N GLY A 200 -34.63 30.16 9.89
CA GLY A 200 -34.90 30.52 11.28
C GLY A 200 -36.07 29.72 11.89
N ASP A 201 -36.50 28.65 11.24
CA ASP A 201 -37.67 27.84 11.62
C ASP A 201 -37.27 26.61 12.47
N TYR A 202 -35.98 26.44 12.78
CA TYR A 202 -35.46 25.23 13.42
C TYR A 202 -34.25 25.52 14.31
N GLU A 203 -34.23 24.92 15.49
CA GLU A 203 -33.08 24.88 16.40
C GLU A 203 -32.60 23.43 16.53
N LEU A 204 -31.28 23.23 16.56
CA LEU A 204 -30.68 21.89 16.65
C LEU A 204 -31.03 21.21 17.97
N SER A 205 -31.51 19.97 17.89
CA SER A 205 -31.67 19.08 19.03
C SER A 205 -30.40 18.25 19.25
N GLY A 206 -30.23 17.67 20.45
CA GLY A 206 -29.07 16.81 20.74
C GLY A 206 -28.98 15.58 19.81
N ASP A 207 -30.11 15.06 19.34
CA ASP A 207 -30.14 13.96 18.37
C ASP A 207 -29.62 14.41 16.99
N ASP A 208 -29.81 15.68 16.61
CA ASP A 208 -29.31 16.23 15.35
C ASP A 208 -27.79 16.39 15.38
N GLU A 209 -27.25 16.83 16.53
CA GLU A 209 -25.80 16.96 16.73
C GLU A 209 -25.12 15.59 16.62
N GLU A 210 -25.70 14.55 17.25
CA GLU A 210 -25.17 13.19 17.14
C GLU A 210 -25.23 12.65 15.69
N ASN A 211 -26.27 13.01 14.93
CA ASN A 211 -26.38 12.65 13.52
C ASN A 211 -25.36 13.39 12.64
N ILE A 212 -25.07 14.66 12.96
CA ILE A 212 -24.05 15.47 12.29
C ILE A 212 -22.66 14.83 12.43
N ASP A 213 -22.29 14.42 13.64
CA ASP A 213 -20.99 13.81 13.91
C ASP A 213 -20.80 12.50 13.13
N LYS A 214 -21.86 11.69 13.07
CA LYS A 214 -21.83 10.38 12.40
C LYS A 214 -21.86 10.48 10.87
N ILE A 215 -22.59 11.45 10.31
CA ILE A 215 -22.82 11.46 8.86
C ILE A 215 -21.55 11.73 8.08
N LEU A 216 -20.67 12.60 8.60
CA LEU A 216 -19.42 12.92 7.93
C LEU A 216 -18.58 11.67 7.77
N VAL A 217 -18.38 10.91 8.85
CA VAL A 217 -17.60 9.68 8.84
C VAL A 217 -18.24 8.65 7.92
N ASN A 218 -19.54 8.38 8.06
CA ASN A 218 -20.22 7.37 7.27
C ASN A 218 -20.21 7.69 5.77
N PHE A 219 -20.51 8.93 5.40
CA PHE A 219 -20.52 9.36 4.01
C PHE A 219 -19.12 9.34 3.39
N VAL A 220 -18.11 9.82 4.12
CA VAL A 220 -16.73 9.81 3.66
C VAL A 220 -16.19 8.39 3.49
N LEU A 221 -16.46 7.49 4.43
CA LEU A 221 -16.08 6.07 4.31
C LEU A 221 -16.78 5.40 3.12
N TYR A 222 -18.05 5.72 2.86
CA TYR A 222 -18.74 5.26 1.67
C TYR A 222 -18.08 5.78 0.38
N LEU A 223 -17.76 7.07 0.31
CA LEU A 223 -17.09 7.67 -0.85
C LEU A 223 -15.74 6.99 -1.12
N ILE A 224 -14.91 6.81 -0.09
CA ILE A 224 -13.64 6.08 -0.23
C ILE A 224 -13.92 4.67 -0.77
N LYS A 225 -14.88 3.94 -0.20
CA LYS A 225 -15.19 2.58 -0.67
C LYS A 225 -15.56 2.58 -2.15
N LYS A 226 -16.46 3.47 -2.56
CA LYS A 226 -16.99 3.56 -3.92
C LYS A 226 -15.88 3.74 -4.97
N HIS A 227 -14.87 4.55 -4.64
CA HIS A 227 -13.79 4.91 -5.57
C HIS A 227 -12.54 4.03 -5.44
N VAL A 228 -12.23 3.54 -4.24
CA VAL A 228 -11.07 2.66 -4.02
C VAL A 228 -11.35 1.22 -4.42
N GLN A 229 -12.58 0.72 -4.23
CA GLN A 229 -12.90 -0.69 -4.51
C GLN A 229 -12.59 -1.13 -5.94
N PRO A 230 -12.87 -0.34 -7.00
CA PRO A 230 -12.44 -0.67 -8.36
C PRO A 230 -10.93 -0.78 -8.54
N ILE A 231 -10.14 -0.01 -7.78
CA ILE A 231 -8.67 0.01 -7.86
C ILE A 231 -8.06 -1.26 -7.22
N ILE A 232 -8.73 -1.79 -6.20
CA ILE A 232 -8.30 -2.96 -5.42
C ILE A 232 -9.08 -4.23 -5.79
N ASP A 233 -9.73 -4.26 -6.95
CA ASP A 233 -10.54 -5.39 -7.39
C ASP A 233 -9.68 -6.66 -7.55
N LYS A 234 -10.05 -7.68 -6.78
CA LYS A 234 -9.37 -8.98 -6.74
C LYS A 234 -9.16 -9.59 -8.13
N LYS A 235 -10.12 -9.48 -9.06
CA LYS A 235 -10.00 -10.10 -10.39
C LYS A 235 -8.99 -9.38 -11.28
N GLN A 236 -8.95 -8.05 -11.22
CA GLN A 236 -7.94 -7.26 -11.92
C GLN A 236 -6.56 -7.53 -11.32
N LEU A 237 -6.50 -7.63 -10.00
CA LEU A 237 -5.27 -7.89 -9.28
C LEU A 237 -4.71 -9.30 -9.58
N GLU A 238 -5.52 -10.35 -9.58
CA GLU A 238 -5.06 -11.72 -9.87
C GLU A 238 -4.45 -11.89 -11.28
N LYS A 239 -4.89 -11.08 -12.26
CA LYS A 239 -4.35 -11.08 -13.62
C LYS A 239 -2.95 -10.47 -13.69
N GLU A 240 -2.70 -9.42 -12.91
CA GLU A 240 -1.42 -8.71 -12.88
C GLU A 240 -0.43 -9.29 -11.84
N PHE A 241 -0.92 -10.02 -10.82
CA PHE A 241 -0.14 -10.39 -9.63
C PHE A 241 -0.07 -11.89 -9.35
N LYS A 242 0.16 -12.70 -10.40
CA LYS A 242 0.24 -14.18 -10.38
C LYS A 242 1.04 -14.84 -9.23
N PHE A 243 1.82 -14.08 -8.46
CA PHE A 243 2.73 -14.59 -7.44
C PHE A 243 2.65 -13.90 -6.08
N ILE A 244 1.87 -12.82 -5.94
CA ILE A 244 1.61 -12.18 -4.65
C ILE A 244 0.36 -12.81 -4.04
N THR A 245 0.41 -13.17 -2.76
CA THR A 245 -0.81 -13.64 -2.09
C THR A 245 -1.73 -12.46 -1.87
N HIS A 246 -3.01 -12.64 -2.19
CA HIS A 246 -4.02 -11.60 -2.01
C HIS A 246 -4.05 -11.09 -0.57
N GLU A 247 -3.90 -11.99 0.41
CA GLU A 247 -3.84 -11.66 1.84
C GLU A 247 -2.74 -10.64 2.20
N ASP A 248 -1.51 -10.82 1.69
CA ASP A 248 -0.41 -9.90 1.98
C ASP A 248 -0.67 -8.52 1.37
N PHE A 249 -1.23 -8.52 0.15
CA PHE A 249 -1.65 -7.29 -0.51
C PHE A 249 -2.79 -6.59 0.24
N GLU A 250 -3.82 -7.33 0.66
CA GLU A 250 -4.93 -6.79 1.44
C GLU A 250 -4.44 -6.14 2.74
N LEU A 251 -3.50 -6.78 3.44
CA LEU A 251 -2.92 -6.24 4.66
C LEU A 251 -2.19 -4.92 4.41
N GLU A 252 -1.39 -4.82 3.34
CA GLU A 252 -0.67 -3.62 2.97
C GLU A 252 -1.61 -2.44 2.62
N ILE A 253 -2.69 -2.72 1.90
CA ILE A 253 -3.68 -1.70 1.55
C ILE A 253 -4.52 -1.30 2.77
N LYS A 254 -4.99 -2.26 3.57
CA LYS A 254 -5.71 -2.01 4.83
C LYS A 254 -4.86 -1.20 5.80
N SER A 255 -3.56 -1.50 5.90
CA SER A 255 -2.64 -0.74 6.75
C SER A 255 -2.47 0.69 6.25
N PHE A 256 -2.30 0.88 4.94
CA PHE A 256 -2.19 2.22 4.34
C PHE A 256 -3.46 3.06 4.57
N LEU A 257 -4.63 2.55 4.16
CA LEU A 257 -5.91 3.24 4.35
C LEU A 257 -6.23 3.41 5.82
N GLY A 258 -5.90 2.44 6.67
CA GLY A 258 -6.10 2.54 8.12
C GLY A 258 -5.28 3.67 8.71
N ASN A 259 -3.99 3.76 8.39
CA ASN A 259 -3.13 4.85 8.85
C ASN A 259 -3.65 6.21 8.40
N TYR A 260 -4.05 6.33 7.14
CA TYR A 260 -4.64 7.54 6.58
C TYR A 260 -5.93 7.92 7.34
N LEU A 261 -6.86 6.97 7.46
CA LEU A 261 -8.16 7.18 8.10
C LEU A 261 -8.04 7.52 9.59
N PHE A 262 -7.20 6.80 10.34
CA PHE A 262 -7.02 7.09 11.76
C PHE A 262 -6.30 8.41 12.01
N SER A 263 -5.45 8.87 11.08
CA SER A 263 -4.77 10.16 11.22
C SER A 263 -5.70 11.33 10.96
N ASN A 264 -6.68 11.17 10.05
CA ASN A 264 -7.50 12.28 9.57
C ASN A 264 -8.96 12.28 10.11
N PHE A 265 -9.49 11.14 10.55
CA PHE A 265 -10.93 10.95 10.83
C PHE A 265 -11.24 10.49 12.27
N ASN A 266 -10.24 10.27 13.12
CA ASN A 266 -10.42 9.68 14.46
C ASN A 266 -10.63 10.76 15.54
N ASN A 267 -11.65 11.60 15.37
CA ASN A 267 -11.99 12.64 16.34
C ASN A 267 -12.97 12.17 17.44
N ASP A 268 -13.67 11.04 17.24
CA ASP A 268 -14.60 10.44 18.20
C ASP A 268 -14.37 8.91 18.32
N PRO A 269 -14.44 8.31 19.53
CA PRO A 269 -14.58 6.87 19.74
C PRO A 269 -15.51 6.12 18.76
N SER A 270 -16.64 6.72 18.36
CA SER A 270 -17.59 6.11 17.41
C SER A 270 -16.98 5.96 16.01
N SER A 271 -16.18 6.93 15.58
CA SER A 271 -15.45 6.93 14.31
C SER A 271 -14.45 5.79 14.25
N ASN A 272 -13.78 5.46 15.36
CA ASN A 272 -12.84 4.34 15.42
C ASN A 272 -13.50 3.01 15.08
N LYS A 273 -14.70 2.77 15.65
CA LYS A 273 -15.48 1.56 15.37
C LYS A 273 -15.89 1.51 13.90
N GLN A 274 -16.34 2.64 13.33
CA GLN A 274 -16.75 2.74 11.93
C GLN A 274 -15.57 2.53 10.97
N ILE A 275 -14.40 3.13 11.24
CA ILE A 275 -13.17 2.92 10.45
C ILE A 275 -12.75 1.44 10.48
N ARG A 276 -12.77 0.79 11.64
CA ARG A 276 -12.46 -0.65 11.75
C ARG A 276 -13.45 -1.51 10.96
N LEU A 277 -14.74 -1.22 11.07
CA LEU A 277 -15.78 -1.91 10.32
C LEU A 277 -15.59 -1.71 8.81
N PHE A 278 -15.31 -0.49 8.36
CA PHE A 278 -14.96 -0.19 6.97
C PHE A 278 -13.76 -1.02 6.50
N LEU A 279 -12.63 -0.99 7.22
CA LEU A 279 -11.44 -1.75 6.84
C LEU A 279 -11.70 -3.27 6.77
N SER A 280 -12.55 -3.79 7.66
CA SER A 280 -12.97 -5.20 7.64
C SER A 280 -13.87 -5.55 6.45
N ASN A 281 -14.62 -4.58 5.93
CA ASN A 281 -15.57 -4.74 4.84
C ASN A 281 -15.06 -4.16 3.50
N LEU A 282 -13.82 -3.66 3.45
CA LEU A 282 -13.23 -2.96 2.30
C LEU A 282 -13.30 -3.80 1.02
N TYR A 283 -13.03 -5.10 1.12
CA TYR A 283 -13.02 -6.03 0.01
C TYR A 283 -14.37 -6.73 -0.23
N LYS A 284 -15.40 -6.44 0.57
CA LYS A 284 -16.77 -6.93 0.34
C LYS A 284 -17.46 -6.05 -0.69
N GLU A 285 -18.24 -6.64 -1.60
CA GLU A 285 -19.07 -5.90 -2.56
C GLU A 285 -19.99 -4.91 -1.84
N ILE A 286 -20.31 -3.78 -2.50
CA ILE A 286 -21.32 -2.84 -1.99
C ILE A 286 -22.68 -3.46 -2.31
N GLU A 287 -23.40 -3.91 -1.29
CA GLU A 287 -24.80 -4.27 -1.42
C GLU A 287 -25.62 -2.98 -1.46
N ILE A 288 -26.19 -2.67 -2.63
CA ILE A 288 -27.17 -1.60 -2.79
C ILE A 288 -28.53 -2.28 -2.71
N GLU A 289 -29.16 -2.27 -1.54
CA GLU A 289 -30.56 -2.70 -1.35
C GLU A 289 -31.52 -1.52 -1.42
#